data_AF-A0A8T7MJG9-F1
#
_entry.id   AF-A0A8T7MJG9-F1
#
_cell.length_a   1.000
_cell.length_b   1.000
_cell.length_c   1.000
_cell.angle_alpha   90.00
_cell.angle_beta   90.00
_cell.angle_gamma   90.00
#
_symmetry.space_group_name_H-M   'P 1'
#
loop_
_entity.id
_entity.type
_entity.pdbx_description
1 polymer ?
#
loop_
_entity_poly.entity_id
_entity_poly.type
_entity_poly.pdbx_seq_one_letter_code
_entity_poly.pdbx_strand_id
1 'polypeptide(L)'
;MMIVVNHLTRVQVGVVCVAGIDIERMRHVRPVISGSRLTSRLLVGNGGCFELGYLVDLGQAEYVGQPPELEDYHFDTRKVFQRGKVSASRFWQLLQKVSRGSLAELFGSALHPYGRGGVVEVGMGEASLGLLKLEHTPELYLDEHGRIRIGFSDGKFKMDLSVTDLRLYQEDFKTPKRELVEKVAGWCRAEPGTGMFLSVGLSRAWQKPDDSRERHWLQANNLHFEQHPVW
;
A
#
# COMPACT_ATOMS: atom_id res chain seq x y z
N MET A 1 13.75 -0.66 15.24
CA MET A 1 13.09 -1.55 14.27
C MET A 1 13.33 -0.95 12.91
N MET A 2 13.91 -1.72 12.00
CA MET A 2 14.35 -1.24 10.70
C MET A 2 13.38 -1.68 9.61
N ILE A 3 12.79 -0.74 8.89
CA ILE A 3 11.85 -1.03 7.81
C ILE A 3 12.33 -0.47 6.48
N VAL A 4 12.05 -1.18 5.38
CA VAL A 4 12.15 -0.63 4.03
C VAL A 4 10.75 -0.27 3.57
N VAL A 5 10.50 1.02 3.31
CA VAL A 5 9.17 1.54 2.95
C VAL A 5 8.76 1.03 1.56
N ASN A 6 7.69 0.24 1.48
CA ASN A 6 7.11 -0.23 0.22
C ASN A 6 5.61 0.09 0.09
N HIS A 7 4.99 0.67 1.12
CA HIS A 7 3.67 1.28 1.03
C HIS A 7 3.78 2.77 1.37
N LEU A 8 3.37 3.62 0.44
CA LEU A 8 3.24 5.05 0.63
C LEU A 8 1.92 5.52 0.04
N THR A 9 0.95 5.72 0.94
CA THR A 9 -0.46 5.78 0.60
C THR A 9 -1.04 7.14 0.94
N ARG A 10 -1.77 7.72 -0.01
CA ARG A 10 -2.63 8.90 0.17
C ARG A 10 -3.96 8.47 0.80
N VAL A 11 -4.22 8.93 2.02
CA VAL A 11 -5.47 8.64 2.75
C VAL A 11 -6.51 9.72 2.46
N GLN A 12 -6.16 10.96 2.78
CA GLN A 12 -6.95 12.17 2.55
C GLN A 12 -5.98 13.37 2.42
N VAL A 13 -6.52 14.57 2.24
CA VAL A 13 -5.69 15.79 2.09
C VAL A 13 -4.72 15.94 3.27
N GLY A 14 -3.43 16.00 2.96
CA GLY A 14 -2.33 16.17 3.93
C GLY A 14 -2.03 14.97 4.84
N VAL A 15 -2.78 13.87 4.72
CA VAL A 15 -2.64 12.67 5.56
C VAL A 15 -2.17 11.50 4.72
N VAL A 16 -1.14 10.83 5.21
CA VAL A 16 -0.53 9.67 4.57
C VAL A 16 -0.65 8.44 5.45
N CYS A 17 -0.46 7.28 4.85
CA CYS A 17 -0.15 6.06 5.54
C CYS A 17 1.17 5.53 4.98
N VAL A 18 2.04 5.05 5.86
CA VAL A 18 3.33 4.47 5.50
C VAL A 18 3.35 3.06 6.05
N ALA A 19 3.83 2.11 5.24
CA ALA A 19 4.22 0.80 5.74
C ALA A 19 5.46 0.30 5.02
N GLY A 20 6.16 -0.63 5.65
CA GLY A 20 7.40 -1.17 5.13
C GLY A 20 7.60 -2.62 5.54
N ILE A 21 8.66 -3.22 5.00
CA ILE A 21 9.10 -4.56 5.34
C ILE A 21 10.12 -4.44 6.48
N ASP A 22 9.83 -5.04 7.64
CA ASP A 22 10.81 -5.28 8.70
C ASP A 22 11.91 -6.19 8.14
N ILE A 23 13.14 -5.68 8.03
CA ILE A 23 14.25 -6.38 7.37
C ILE A 23 14.79 -7.56 8.19
N GLU A 24 14.52 -7.60 9.49
CA GLU A 24 14.93 -8.70 10.36
C GLU A 24 13.92 -9.85 10.30
N ARG A 25 12.63 -9.51 10.36
CA ARG A 25 11.54 -10.50 10.44
C ARG A 25 10.88 -10.82 9.10
N MET A 26 11.21 -10.08 8.04
CA MET A 26 10.66 -10.23 6.70
C MET A 26 9.13 -10.23 6.66
N ARG A 27 8.52 -9.30 7.41
CA ARG A 27 7.07 -9.09 7.48
C ARG A 27 6.72 -7.62 7.34
N HIS A 28 5.51 -7.32 6.89
CA HIS A 28 5.03 -5.94 6.85
C HIS A 28 4.85 -5.37 8.25
N VAL A 29 5.17 -4.09 8.38
CA VAL A 29 5.00 -3.26 9.57
C VAL A 29 4.40 -1.93 9.12
N ARG A 30 3.35 -1.50 9.81
CA ARG A 30 2.72 -0.19 9.67
C ARG A 30 3.03 0.65 10.91
N PRO A 31 3.98 1.60 10.84
CA PRO A 31 4.19 2.56 11.91
C PRO A 31 2.94 3.43 12.10
N VAL A 32 2.45 3.55 13.33
CA VAL A 32 1.32 4.42 13.70
C VAL A 32 1.65 5.26 14.93
N ILE A 33 0.96 6.39 15.09
CA ILE A 33 1.15 7.32 16.21
C ILE A 33 -0.10 7.25 17.08
N SER A 34 0.08 7.08 18.40
CA SER A 34 -1.03 7.09 19.35
C SER A 34 -1.86 8.38 19.27
N GLY A 35 -3.18 8.24 19.08
CA GLY A 35 -4.12 9.36 19.05
C GLY A 35 -3.98 10.33 17.88
N SER A 36 -3.20 10.00 16.84
CA SER A 36 -2.94 10.90 15.71
C SER A 36 -2.78 10.15 14.39
N ARG A 37 -2.56 10.90 13.29
CA ARG A 37 -2.34 10.35 11.94
C ARG A 37 -0.99 10.82 11.40
N LEU A 38 -0.37 10.00 10.55
CA LEU A 38 0.80 10.43 9.81
C LEU A 38 0.41 11.53 8.81
N THR A 39 1.21 12.58 8.74
CA THR A 39 0.98 13.70 7.82
C THR A 39 2.09 13.77 6.80
N SER A 40 1.87 14.53 5.72
CA SER A 40 2.87 14.79 4.69
C SER A 40 4.18 15.37 5.24
N ARG A 41 4.19 15.98 6.43
CA ARG A 41 5.41 16.48 7.10
C ARG A 41 6.44 15.39 7.39
N LEU A 42 6.02 14.13 7.48
CA LEU A 42 6.93 13.01 7.73
C LEU A 42 7.55 12.45 6.43
N LEU A 43 7.22 13.01 5.27
CA LEU A 43 7.81 12.62 3.99
C LEU A 43 9.17 13.29 3.79
N VAL A 44 10.10 12.59 3.13
CA VAL A 44 11.46 13.10 2.85
C VAL A 44 11.42 14.45 2.12
N GLY A 45 10.54 14.61 1.13
CA GLY A 45 10.38 15.87 0.40
C GLY A 45 9.97 17.07 1.27
N ASN A 46 9.44 16.82 2.47
CA ASN A 46 9.04 17.83 3.45
C ASN A 46 9.95 17.87 4.70
N GLY A 47 11.15 17.28 4.61
CA GLY A 47 12.11 17.19 5.71
C GLY A 47 11.88 16.05 6.69
N GLY A 48 10.96 15.13 6.38
CA GLY A 48 10.69 13.93 7.17
C GLY A 48 11.59 12.74 6.79
N CYS A 49 11.17 11.54 7.18
CA CYS A 49 11.98 10.32 7.06
C CYS A 49 11.42 9.26 6.11
N PHE A 50 10.17 9.40 5.66
CA PHE A 50 9.50 8.37 4.87
C PHE A 50 9.47 8.70 3.38
N GLU A 51 9.88 7.74 2.57
CA GLU A 51 9.81 7.75 1.11
C GLU A 51 9.93 6.31 0.61
N LEU A 52 9.33 5.97 -0.54
CA LEU A 52 9.43 4.62 -1.09
C LEU A 52 10.88 4.21 -1.35
N GLY A 53 11.22 2.97 -0.94
CA GLY A 53 12.56 2.43 -1.05
C GLY A 53 13.56 3.01 -0.05
N TYR A 54 13.12 3.78 0.95
CA TYR A 54 14.00 4.22 2.02
C TYR A 54 14.03 3.20 3.15
N LEU A 55 15.24 2.99 3.68
CA LEU A 55 15.47 2.28 4.92
C LEU A 55 15.31 3.27 6.09
N VAL A 56 14.35 2.98 6.96
CA VAL A 56 13.99 3.84 8.08
C VAL A 56 14.14 3.07 9.39
N ASP A 57 14.80 3.70 10.35
CA ASP A 57 14.87 3.21 11.72
C ASP A 57 13.72 3.84 12.52
N LEU A 58 12.75 3.03 12.93
CA LEU A 58 11.64 3.45 13.79
C LEU A 58 12.05 3.55 15.27
N GLY A 59 13.28 3.15 15.63
CA GLY A 59 13.70 3.04 17.02
C GLY A 59 12.98 1.90 17.75
N GLN A 60 12.71 2.09 19.05
CA GLN A 60 11.89 1.15 19.82
C GLN A 60 10.42 1.33 19.40
N ALA A 61 9.85 0.29 18.79
CA ALA A 61 8.46 0.26 18.35
C ALA A 61 7.67 -0.79 19.15
N GLU A 62 6.46 -0.44 19.57
CA GLU A 62 5.58 -1.27 20.39
C GLU A 62 4.47 -1.86 19.54
N TYR A 63 4.22 -3.16 19.66
CA TYR A 63 3.15 -3.83 18.93
C TYR A 63 1.78 -3.41 19.47
N VAL A 64 0.89 -2.97 18.59
CA VAL A 64 -0.48 -2.56 18.95
C VAL A 64 -1.54 -3.12 18.00
N GLY A 65 -1.15 -4.05 17.12
CA GLY A 65 -2.04 -4.60 16.10
C GLY A 65 -3.27 -5.28 16.67
N GLN A 66 -4.38 -5.14 15.95
CA GLN A 66 -5.67 -5.79 16.19
C GLN A 66 -6.28 -6.18 14.85
N PRO A 67 -7.02 -7.29 14.70
CA PRO A 67 -7.60 -7.67 13.41
C PRO A 67 -8.44 -6.57 12.76
N PRO A 68 -8.30 -6.33 11.43
CA PRO A 68 -7.30 -6.92 10.51
C PRO A 68 -5.92 -6.25 10.57
N GLU A 69 -5.78 -5.16 11.29
CA GLU A 69 -4.65 -4.23 11.40
C GLU A 69 -3.46 -4.79 12.20
N LEU A 70 -3.11 -6.06 11.97
CA LEU A 70 -2.08 -6.81 12.70
C LEU A 70 -0.66 -6.31 12.43
N GLU A 71 -0.46 -5.43 11.45
CA GLU A 71 0.85 -4.86 11.15
C GLU A 71 1.15 -3.59 11.97
N ASP A 72 0.24 -3.12 12.84
CA ASP A 72 0.42 -1.84 13.54
C ASP A 72 1.46 -1.88 14.66
N TYR A 73 2.38 -0.92 14.61
CA TYR A 73 3.35 -0.64 15.67
C TYR A 73 3.39 0.84 16.03
N HIS A 74 3.24 1.14 17.32
CA HIS A 74 3.50 2.48 17.85
C HIS A 74 4.99 2.81 17.76
N PHE A 75 5.31 4.00 17.27
CA PHE A 75 6.68 4.53 17.25
C PHE A 75 6.71 5.99 17.72
N ASP A 76 7.86 6.43 18.20
CA ASP A 76 8.12 7.83 18.57
C ASP A 76 8.68 8.59 17.38
N THR A 77 7.92 9.56 16.86
CA THR A 77 8.34 10.40 15.73
C THR A 77 9.59 11.23 16.01
N ARG A 78 9.99 11.42 17.27
CA ARG A 78 11.24 12.11 17.63
C ARG A 78 12.46 11.20 17.54
N LYS A 79 12.24 9.88 17.47
CA LYS A 79 13.29 8.86 17.40
C LYS A 79 13.39 8.20 16.03
N VAL A 80 12.50 8.55 15.09
CA VAL A 80 12.55 8.04 13.72
C VAL A 80 13.66 8.74 12.94
N PHE A 81 14.39 7.99 12.14
CA PHE A 81 15.38 8.58 11.24
C PHE A 81 15.61 7.71 10.00
N GLN A 82 15.81 8.38 8.87
CA GLN A 82 16.19 7.70 7.64
C GLN A 82 17.67 7.30 7.68
N ARG A 83 17.96 6.05 7.27
CA ARG A 83 19.33 5.54 7.11
C ARG A 83 19.83 5.69 5.68
N GLY A 84 18.93 5.92 4.73
CA GLY A 84 19.23 6.14 3.32
C GLY A 84 18.30 5.34 2.40
N LYS A 85 18.55 5.46 1.10
CA LYS A 85 17.80 4.74 0.06
C LYS A 85 18.42 3.36 -0.18
N VAL A 86 17.60 2.31 -0.25
CA VAL A 86 18.08 1.00 -0.70
C VAL A 86 18.26 0.97 -2.22
N SER A 87 19.18 0.16 -2.73
CA SER A 87 19.32 -0.02 -4.17
C SER A 87 18.05 -0.62 -4.78
N ALA A 88 17.77 -0.30 -6.05
CA ALA A 88 16.62 -0.83 -6.77
C ALA A 88 16.58 -2.36 -6.78
N SER A 89 17.74 -3.01 -7.01
CA SER A 89 17.88 -4.47 -6.98
C SER A 89 17.58 -5.05 -5.60
N ARG A 90 18.07 -4.40 -4.53
CA ARG A 90 17.80 -4.86 -3.16
C ARG A 90 16.32 -4.69 -2.81
N PHE A 91 15.71 -3.58 -3.21
CA PHE A 91 14.29 -3.34 -3.00
C PHE A 91 13.45 -4.42 -3.70
N TRP A 92 13.72 -4.69 -4.99
CA TRP A 92 13.03 -5.72 -5.76
C TRP A 92 13.15 -7.11 -5.13
N GLN A 93 14.35 -7.49 -4.67
CA GLN A 93 14.57 -8.75 -3.95
C GLN A 93 13.76 -8.85 -2.65
N LEU A 94 13.57 -7.74 -1.92
CA LEU A 94 12.73 -7.73 -0.72
C LEU A 94 11.26 -7.94 -1.09
N LEU A 95 10.78 -7.28 -2.15
CA LEU A 95 9.43 -7.48 -2.67
C LEU A 95 9.18 -8.94 -3.05
N GLN A 96 10.07 -9.55 -3.83
CA GLN A 96 9.96 -10.96 -4.22
C GLN A 96 9.78 -11.89 -3.02
N LYS A 97 10.53 -11.67 -1.93
CA LYS A 97 10.49 -12.51 -0.73
C LYS A 97 9.17 -12.44 0.04
N VAL A 98 8.53 -11.27 0.07
CA VAL A 98 7.29 -11.07 0.86
C VAL A 98 6.03 -11.19 0.01
N SER A 99 6.15 -11.28 -1.31
CA SER A 99 5.01 -11.38 -2.22
C SER A 99 4.22 -12.69 -2.07
N ARG A 100 2.95 -12.65 -2.45
CA ARG A 100 2.04 -13.81 -2.54
C ARG A 100 1.32 -13.83 -3.88
N GLY A 101 0.86 -15.02 -4.30
CA GLY A 101 0.23 -15.23 -5.60
C GLY A 101 -1.25 -14.86 -5.63
N SER A 102 -1.91 -14.74 -4.47
CA SER A 102 -3.32 -14.39 -4.40
C SER A 102 -3.67 -13.54 -3.18
N LEU A 103 -4.79 -12.81 -3.27
CA LEU A 103 -5.37 -12.07 -2.17
C LEU A 103 -5.84 -12.99 -1.03
N ALA A 104 -6.21 -14.24 -1.34
CA ALA A 104 -6.57 -15.21 -0.30
C ALA A 104 -5.37 -15.61 0.55
N GLU A 105 -4.17 -15.74 -0.04
CA GLU A 105 -2.93 -15.97 0.72
C GLU A 105 -2.53 -14.76 1.56
N LEU A 106 -2.92 -13.55 1.16
CA LEU A 106 -2.59 -12.31 1.88
C LEU A 106 -3.56 -12.04 3.03
N PHE A 107 -4.87 -12.18 2.80
CA PHE A 107 -5.89 -11.69 3.74
C PHE A 107 -6.76 -12.80 4.35
N GLY A 108 -6.53 -14.06 3.95
CA GLY A 108 -7.25 -15.21 4.45
C GLY A 108 -8.71 -15.27 3.97
N SER A 109 -9.51 -16.05 4.69
CA SER A 109 -10.90 -16.35 4.34
C SER A 109 -11.88 -15.20 4.64
N ALA A 110 -11.49 -14.23 5.47
CA ALA A 110 -12.33 -13.10 5.84
C ALA A 110 -12.53 -12.09 4.69
N LEU A 111 -11.60 -12.06 3.72
CA LEU A 111 -11.72 -11.23 2.53
C LEU A 111 -12.81 -11.77 1.62
N HIS A 112 -13.81 -10.95 1.35
CA HIS A 112 -14.89 -11.28 0.43
C HIS A 112 -15.10 -10.19 -0.63
N PRO A 113 -15.55 -10.54 -1.83
CA PRO A 113 -15.91 -9.56 -2.85
C PRO A 113 -17.09 -8.70 -2.40
N TYR A 114 -17.05 -7.41 -2.72
CA TYR A 114 -18.17 -6.48 -2.53
C TYR A 114 -18.21 -5.47 -3.66
N GLY A 115 -19.25 -5.56 -4.50
CA GLY A 115 -19.35 -4.79 -5.74
C GLY A 115 -18.15 -5.07 -6.63
N ARG A 116 -17.36 -4.03 -6.91
CA ARG A 116 -16.14 -4.09 -7.74
C ARG A 116 -14.86 -4.41 -6.96
N GLY A 117 -14.89 -4.38 -5.63
CA GLY A 117 -13.68 -4.54 -4.79
C GLY A 117 -13.80 -5.70 -3.81
N GLY A 118 -12.95 -5.67 -2.79
CA GLY A 118 -12.96 -6.62 -1.68
C GLY A 118 -13.08 -5.90 -0.33
N VAL A 119 -13.67 -6.58 0.65
CA VAL A 119 -13.85 -6.05 2.01
C VAL A 119 -13.61 -7.11 3.07
N VAL A 120 -13.32 -6.65 4.27
CA VAL A 120 -13.21 -7.44 5.50
C VAL A 120 -14.08 -6.76 6.57
N GLU A 121 -14.84 -7.55 7.33
CA GLU A 121 -15.66 -7.03 8.42
C GLU A 121 -14.79 -6.52 9.59
N VAL A 122 -15.31 -5.57 10.37
CA VAL A 122 -14.59 -5.00 11.52
C VAL A 122 -14.24 -6.08 12.54
N GLY A 123 -13.00 -6.07 13.03
CA GLY A 123 -12.51 -7.03 14.02
C GLY A 123 -12.21 -8.42 13.46
N MET A 124 -12.27 -8.60 12.12
CA MET A 124 -11.97 -9.85 11.44
C MET A 124 -10.73 -9.69 10.55
N GLY A 125 -10.19 -10.82 10.07
CA GLY A 125 -9.09 -10.86 9.11
C GLY A 125 -7.73 -11.16 9.73
N GLU A 126 -6.83 -11.63 8.88
CA GLU A 126 -5.51 -12.17 9.29
C GLU A 126 -4.36 -11.22 8.94
N ALA A 127 -4.64 -10.14 8.21
CA ALA A 127 -3.68 -9.11 7.80
C ALA A 127 -4.45 -7.89 7.26
N SER A 128 -3.78 -6.74 7.22
CA SER A 128 -4.29 -5.53 6.55
C SER A 128 -3.35 -4.98 5.50
N LEU A 129 -2.16 -5.57 5.35
CA LEU A 129 -1.19 -5.22 4.32
C LEU A 129 -0.72 -6.47 3.60
N GLY A 130 -0.42 -6.30 2.30
CA GLY A 130 0.08 -7.39 1.51
C GLY A 130 0.79 -6.90 0.26
N LEU A 131 1.58 -7.79 -0.33
CA LEU A 131 2.22 -7.58 -1.61
C LEU A 131 1.78 -8.69 -2.57
N LEU A 132 0.97 -8.33 -3.55
CA LEU A 132 0.42 -9.26 -4.52
C LEU A 132 1.34 -9.32 -5.75
N LYS A 133 1.72 -10.53 -6.13
CA LYS A 133 2.33 -10.83 -7.42
C LYS A 133 1.22 -11.09 -8.43
N LEU A 134 1.20 -10.33 -9.52
CA LEU A 134 0.22 -10.54 -10.58
C LEU A 134 0.79 -11.45 -11.67
N GLU A 135 -0.01 -12.41 -12.10
CA GLU A 135 0.32 -13.29 -13.23
C GLU A 135 -0.16 -12.72 -14.57
N HIS A 136 -1.18 -11.86 -14.52
CA HIS A 136 -1.77 -11.22 -15.68
C HIS A 136 -1.63 -9.70 -15.60
N THR A 137 -1.55 -9.09 -16.79
CA THR A 137 -1.49 -7.63 -16.92
C THR A 137 -2.74 -6.99 -16.31
N PRO A 138 -2.58 -6.09 -15.32
CA PRO A 138 -3.70 -5.31 -14.82
C PRO A 138 -4.04 -4.17 -15.78
N GLU A 139 -5.21 -3.57 -15.57
CA GLU A 139 -5.66 -2.37 -16.25
C GLU A 139 -5.67 -1.19 -15.26
N LEU A 140 -4.71 -0.27 -15.40
CA LEU A 140 -4.70 1.00 -14.65
C LEU A 140 -5.39 2.09 -15.49
N TYR A 141 -6.39 2.77 -14.92
CA TYR A 141 -7.19 3.76 -15.63
C TYR A 141 -7.75 4.84 -14.71
N LEU A 142 -8.33 5.90 -15.30
CA LEU A 142 -9.15 6.90 -14.61
C LEU A 142 -10.63 6.59 -14.88
N ASP A 143 -11.44 6.48 -13.82
CA ASP A 143 -12.88 6.31 -13.99
C ASP A 143 -13.58 7.61 -14.45
N GLU A 144 -14.89 7.53 -14.69
CA GLU A 144 -15.72 8.67 -15.12
C GLU A 144 -15.74 9.83 -14.12
N HIS A 145 -15.39 9.58 -12.85
CA HIS A 145 -15.26 10.59 -11.81
C HIS A 145 -13.81 11.09 -11.64
N GLY A 146 -12.90 10.66 -12.51
CA GLY A 146 -11.49 11.00 -12.46
C GLY A 146 -10.73 10.33 -11.32
N ARG A 147 -11.21 9.22 -10.76
CA ARG A 147 -10.48 8.46 -9.73
C ARG A 147 -9.57 7.44 -10.38
N ILE A 148 -8.37 7.27 -9.83
CA ILE A 148 -7.42 6.26 -10.30
C ILE A 148 -7.88 4.89 -9.82
N ARG A 149 -8.01 3.94 -10.76
CA ARG A 149 -8.45 2.58 -10.49
C ARG A 149 -7.55 1.56 -11.17
N ILE A 150 -7.48 0.36 -10.58
CA ILE A 150 -6.77 -0.77 -11.16
C ILE A 150 -7.65 -2.02 -11.16
N GLY A 151 -7.92 -2.54 -12.35
CA GLY A 151 -8.60 -3.81 -12.59
C GLY A 151 -7.60 -4.96 -12.74
N PHE A 152 -7.81 -6.09 -12.07
CA PHE A 152 -6.98 -7.28 -12.21
C PHE A 152 -7.73 -8.56 -11.80
N SER A 153 -7.11 -9.71 -12.08
CA SER A 153 -7.51 -11.01 -11.56
C SER A 153 -6.30 -11.72 -10.98
N ASP A 154 -6.46 -12.39 -9.85
CA ASP A 154 -5.45 -13.29 -9.25
C ASP A 154 -5.83 -14.77 -9.41
N GLY A 155 -6.79 -15.07 -10.32
CA GLY A 155 -7.34 -16.40 -10.56
C GLY A 155 -8.46 -16.80 -9.59
N LYS A 156 -8.52 -16.23 -8.39
CA LYS A 156 -9.59 -16.48 -7.40
C LYS A 156 -10.56 -15.30 -7.29
N PHE A 157 -10.02 -14.10 -7.37
CA PHE A 157 -10.72 -12.84 -7.27
C PHE A 157 -10.53 -12.04 -8.55
N LYS A 158 -11.62 -11.43 -9.02
CA LYS A 158 -11.59 -10.36 -10.01
C LYS A 158 -11.90 -9.06 -9.30
N MET A 159 -10.93 -8.15 -9.28
CA MET A 159 -10.97 -6.92 -8.49
C MET A 159 -10.81 -5.70 -9.38
N ASP A 160 -11.46 -4.62 -8.98
CA ASP A 160 -11.26 -3.28 -9.50
C ASP A 160 -11.17 -2.34 -8.29
N LEU A 161 -9.93 -2.01 -7.93
CA LEU A 161 -9.59 -1.32 -6.68
C LEU A 161 -9.29 0.15 -6.93
N SER A 162 -9.59 0.99 -5.93
CA SER A 162 -9.09 2.37 -5.92
C SER A 162 -7.58 2.36 -5.67
N VAL A 163 -6.87 3.16 -6.46
CA VAL A 163 -5.41 3.31 -6.32
C VAL A 163 -5.11 4.54 -5.45
N THR A 164 -4.38 4.30 -4.37
CA THR A 164 -4.05 5.28 -3.34
C THR A 164 -2.55 5.60 -3.30
N ASP A 165 -1.81 5.21 -4.33
CA ASP A 165 -0.38 5.52 -4.49
C ASP A 165 -0.14 7.02 -4.51
N LEU A 166 0.52 7.54 -3.47
CA LEU A 166 0.71 8.96 -3.28
C LEU A 166 1.41 9.63 -4.48
N ARG A 167 2.31 8.91 -5.17
CA ARG A 167 3.09 9.47 -6.29
C ARG A 167 2.22 9.89 -7.46
N LEU A 168 1.07 9.23 -7.64
CA LEU A 168 0.12 9.48 -8.72
C LEU A 168 -0.77 10.70 -8.50
N TYR A 169 -0.68 11.36 -7.35
CA TYR A 169 -1.44 12.56 -7.03
C TYR A 169 -0.54 13.79 -7.03
N GLN A 170 -1.14 14.95 -7.31
CA GLN A 170 -0.53 16.26 -7.12
C GLN A 170 -0.31 16.54 -5.62
N GLU A 171 0.39 17.63 -5.32
CA GLU A 171 0.66 18.08 -3.94
C GLU A 171 -0.59 18.41 -3.13
N ASP A 172 -1.75 18.52 -3.77
CA ASP A 172 -3.06 18.68 -3.12
C ASP A 172 -3.65 17.37 -2.58
N PHE A 173 -2.98 16.23 -2.80
CA PHE A 173 -3.42 14.89 -2.38
C PHE A 173 -4.82 14.52 -2.90
N LYS A 174 -5.27 15.15 -3.99
CA LYS A 174 -6.62 14.98 -4.54
C LYS A 174 -6.58 14.80 -6.05
N THR A 175 -5.84 15.65 -6.76
CA THR A 175 -5.84 15.69 -8.21
C THR A 175 -4.89 14.63 -8.77
N PRO A 176 -5.34 13.69 -9.61
CA PRO A 176 -4.45 12.77 -10.29
C PRO A 176 -3.50 13.47 -11.25
N LYS A 177 -2.25 13.03 -11.29
CA LYS A 177 -1.27 13.38 -12.32
C LYS A 177 -1.57 12.59 -13.59
N ARG A 178 -2.51 13.06 -14.41
CA ARG A 178 -3.05 12.32 -15.59
C ARG A 178 -1.96 11.74 -16.50
N GLU A 179 -0.96 12.52 -16.86
CA GLU A 179 0.15 12.07 -17.72
C GLU A 179 0.98 10.96 -17.06
N LEU A 180 1.20 11.05 -15.75
CA LEU A 180 1.90 10.01 -15.00
C LEU A 180 1.04 8.74 -14.90
N VAL A 181 -0.27 8.87 -14.69
CA VAL A 181 -1.18 7.71 -14.69
C VAL A 181 -1.14 7.00 -16.04
N GLU A 182 -1.21 7.72 -17.15
CA GLU A 182 -1.11 7.11 -18.48
C GLU A 182 0.25 6.44 -18.71
N LYS A 183 1.33 7.08 -18.27
CA LYS A 183 2.68 6.50 -18.34
C LYS A 183 2.79 5.18 -17.57
N VAL A 184 2.27 5.15 -16.33
CA VAL A 184 2.27 3.95 -15.48
C VAL A 184 1.33 2.88 -16.06
N ALA A 185 0.20 3.26 -16.66
CA ALA A 185 -0.66 2.34 -17.38
C ALA A 185 0.07 1.73 -18.59
N GLY A 186 0.90 2.52 -19.29
CA GLY A 186 1.81 2.03 -20.32
C GLY A 186 2.80 0.99 -19.81
N TRP A 187 3.38 1.19 -18.62
CA TRP A 187 4.25 0.21 -17.98
C TRP A 187 3.53 -1.10 -17.64
N CYS A 188 2.30 -1.03 -17.11
CA CYS A 188 1.47 -2.22 -16.88
C CYS A 188 1.30 -3.05 -18.16
N ARG A 189 1.10 -2.40 -19.31
CA ARG A 189 0.95 -3.06 -20.62
C ARG A 189 2.27 -3.61 -21.16
N ALA A 190 3.39 -2.96 -20.87
CA ALA A 190 4.71 -3.31 -21.37
C ALA A 190 5.38 -4.45 -20.60
N GLU A 191 4.95 -4.73 -19.37
CA GLU A 191 5.47 -5.82 -18.52
C GLU A 191 4.44 -6.97 -18.39
N PRO A 192 4.25 -7.81 -19.42
CA PRO A 192 3.36 -8.97 -19.30
C PRO A 192 3.95 -10.00 -18.32
N GLY A 193 3.14 -10.46 -17.36
CA GLY A 193 3.50 -11.52 -16.42
C GLY A 193 4.09 -11.03 -15.09
N THR A 194 5.15 -11.69 -14.61
CA THR A 194 5.69 -11.59 -13.24
C THR A 194 6.52 -10.33 -12.94
N GLY A 195 6.57 -9.39 -13.87
CA GLY A 195 7.39 -8.17 -13.79
C GLY A 195 6.88 -7.14 -12.80
N MET A 196 5.71 -7.34 -12.18
CA MET A 196 5.07 -6.32 -11.36
C MET A 196 4.52 -6.88 -10.05
N PHE A 197 4.65 -6.08 -8.99
CA PHE A 197 3.97 -6.29 -7.71
C PHE A 197 3.00 -5.15 -7.41
N LEU A 198 1.87 -5.51 -6.80
CA LEU A 198 0.89 -4.58 -6.26
C LEU A 198 0.94 -4.62 -4.74
N SER A 199 1.40 -3.53 -4.13
CA SER A 199 1.22 -3.31 -2.69
C SER A 199 -0.27 -3.06 -2.47
N VAL A 200 -0.93 -3.91 -1.70
CA VAL A 200 -2.37 -3.85 -1.39
C VAL A 200 -2.57 -3.66 0.10
N GLY A 201 -3.70 -3.08 0.49
CA GLY A 201 -4.03 -3.00 1.90
C GLY A 201 -5.48 -2.65 2.16
N LEU A 202 -5.90 -2.93 3.38
CA LEU A 202 -7.21 -2.62 3.87
C LEU A 202 -7.21 -1.21 4.48
N SER A 203 -8.24 -0.43 4.16
CA SER A 203 -8.49 0.85 4.83
C SER A 203 -8.77 0.62 6.33
N ARG A 204 -8.71 1.71 7.12
CA ARG A 204 -9.43 1.73 8.40
C ARG A 204 -10.93 1.50 8.14
N ALA A 205 -11.63 1.01 9.16
CA ALA A 205 -13.07 0.78 9.07
C ALA A 205 -13.78 2.09 8.70
N TRP A 206 -14.66 2.04 7.69
CA TRP A 206 -15.56 3.14 7.37
C TRP A 206 -16.81 2.64 6.67
N GLN A 207 -17.91 3.36 6.86
CA GLN A 207 -19.20 3.10 6.25
C GLN A 207 -19.37 3.95 4.99
N LYS A 208 -19.66 3.28 3.86
CA LYS A 208 -20.09 3.98 2.65
C LYS A 208 -21.48 4.61 2.84
N PRO A 209 -21.78 5.76 2.20
CA PRO A 209 -23.08 6.41 2.34
C PRO A 209 -24.29 5.52 2.02
N ASP A 210 -24.11 4.52 1.14
CA ASP A 210 -25.11 3.56 0.69
C ASP A 210 -24.97 2.16 1.34
N ASP A 211 -24.09 2.00 2.32
CA ASP A 211 -23.93 0.75 3.07
C ASP A 211 -24.55 0.86 4.47
N SER A 212 -24.96 -0.28 5.02
CA SER A 212 -25.58 -0.41 6.35
C SER A 212 -24.57 -0.62 7.48
N ARG A 213 -23.30 -0.88 7.16
CA ARG A 213 -22.27 -1.22 8.13
C ARG A 213 -20.90 -0.65 7.76
N GLU A 214 -20.06 -0.48 8.77
CA GLU A 214 -18.64 -0.21 8.57
C GLU A 214 -17.90 -1.47 8.11
N ARG A 215 -16.95 -1.28 7.19
CA ARG A 215 -16.08 -2.35 6.69
C ARG A 215 -14.67 -1.80 6.46
N HIS A 216 -13.70 -2.70 6.41
CA HIS A 216 -12.38 -2.42 5.88
C HIS A 216 -12.37 -2.68 4.37
N TRP A 217 -11.94 -1.70 3.58
CA TRP A 217 -12.01 -1.78 2.12
C TRP A 217 -10.63 -2.03 1.53
N LEU A 218 -10.54 -2.99 0.62
CA LEU A 218 -9.30 -3.29 -0.08
C LEU A 218 -8.95 -2.18 -1.07
N GLN A 219 -7.66 -1.81 -1.09
CA GLN A 219 -7.10 -0.74 -1.91
C GLN A 219 -5.78 -1.18 -2.53
N ALA A 220 -5.48 -0.63 -3.70
CA ALA A 220 -4.17 -0.72 -4.33
C ALA A 220 -3.30 0.45 -3.82
N ASN A 221 -2.39 0.15 -2.91
CA ASN A 221 -1.57 1.15 -2.24
C ASN A 221 -0.43 1.64 -3.12
N ASN A 222 0.33 0.75 -3.76
CA ASN A 222 1.44 1.14 -4.63
C ASN A 222 1.69 0.11 -5.74
N LEU A 223 2.25 0.57 -6.86
CA LEU A 223 2.71 -0.27 -7.96
C LEU A 223 4.24 -0.32 -7.99
N HIS A 224 4.79 -1.51 -8.22
CA HIS A 224 6.22 -1.75 -8.32
C HIS A 224 6.51 -2.58 -9.57
N PHE A 225 7.43 -2.12 -10.40
CA PHE A 225 7.83 -2.76 -11.65
C PHE A 225 9.27 -3.26 -11.54
N GLU A 226 9.65 -4.31 -12.26
CA GLU A 226 10.98 -4.91 -12.13
C GLU A 226 12.09 -3.95 -12.59
N GLN A 227 11.88 -3.36 -13.76
CA GLN A 227 12.79 -2.33 -14.30
C GLN A 227 12.71 -1.06 -13.46
N HIS A 228 11.54 -0.86 -12.85
CA HIS A 228 11.16 0.35 -12.19
C HIS A 228 10.51 0.10 -10.80
N PRO A 229 11.29 -0.28 -9.76
CA PRO A 229 10.69 -0.71 -8.48
C PRO A 229 10.12 0.40 -7.56
N VAL A 230 10.59 1.64 -7.68
CA VAL A 230 10.25 2.79 -6.80
C VAL A 230 9.73 4.06 -7.53
N TRP A 231 8.97 3.94 -8.64
CA TRP A 231 8.74 5.00 -9.65
C TRP A 231 7.39 5.70 -9.63
#